data_AF-A0A7W5BGX3-F1
#
_entry.id   AF-A0A7W5BGX3-F1
#
_cell.length_a   1.000
_cell.length_b   1.000
_cell.length_c   1.000
_cell.angle_alpha   90.00
_cell.angle_beta   90.00
_cell.angle_gamma   90.00
#
_symmetry.space_group_name_H-M   'P 1'
#
loop_
_entity.id
_entity.type
_entity.pdbx_description
1 polymer ?
#
loop_
_entity_poly.entity_id
_entity_poly.type
_entity_poly.pdbx_seq_one_letter_code
_entity_poly.pdbx_strand_id
1 'polypeptide(L)'
;MALANHFRGTQVLSRPEPSIRANAAILPDLAEIKGQESAKRALEVAAAGGHNLLMVGPPGSGKSMLAARLPSILLPLSAAELLEVSMVHSIAGQLTGGKLSDRRPFRTPHHSATMAALVGGGLRARPGEASLAHHGVLFLDEFPEFTPQALDALRQPLEDGECVIARANHRVSYPAKFQLIAAMNPAAAAWRASRATPAPAARAA
;
A
#
# COMPACT_ATOMS: atom_id res chain seq x y z
N MET A 1 -19.58 -23.54 -18.11
CA MET A 1 -19.77 -24.96 -18.49
C MET A 1 -18.46 -25.71 -18.69
N ALA A 2 -17.42 -25.11 -19.30
CA ALA A 2 -16.13 -25.77 -19.53
C ALA A 2 -15.43 -26.31 -18.26
N LEU A 3 -15.47 -25.57 -17.14
CA LEU A 3 -14.87 -26.01 -15.86
C LEU A 3 -15.57 -27.27 -15.28
N ALA A 4 -16.90 -27.30 -15.32
CA ALA A 4 -17.69 -28.44 -14.84
C ALA A 4 -17.48 -29.68 -15.72
N ASN A 5 -17.37 -29.49 -17.05
CA ASN A 5 -17.06 -30.56 -17.99
C ASN A 5 -15.64 -31.09 -17.82
N HIS A 6 -14.70 -30.23 -17.44
CA HIS A 6 -13.34 -30.64 -17.09
C HIS A 6 -13.28 -31.52 -15.87
N PHE A 7 -13.93 -31.13 -14.78
CA PHE A 7 -14.01 -31.98 -13.59
C PHE A 7 -14.78 -33.27 -13.81
N ARG A 8 -15.71 -33.30 -14.78
CA ARG A 8 -16.43 -34.51 -15.20
C ARG A 8 -15.66 -35.36 -16.23
N GLY A 9 -14.46 -34.94 -16.65
CA GLY A 9 -13.63 -35.64 -17.63
C GLY A 9 -14.14 -35.57 -19.07
N THR A 10 -15.20 -34.81 -19.35
CA THR A 10 -15.82 -34.70 -20.68
C THR A 10 -15.16 -33.64 -21.56
N GLN A 11 -14.33 -32.77 -20.99
CA GLN A 11 -13.62 -31.73 -21.73
C GLN A 11 -12.29 -31.39 -21.06
N VAL A 12 -11.16 -31.52 -21.76
CA VAL A 12 -9.88 -31.05 -21.22
C VAL A 12 -9.79 -29.54 -21.41
N LEU A 13 -9.56 -28.79 -20.33
CA LEU A 13 -9.24 -27.37 -20.42
C LEU A 13 -7.85 -27.20 -21.00
N SER A 14 -7.72 -26.33 -22.01
CA SER A 14 -6.41 -25.89 -22.48
C SER A 14 -5.71 -25.10 -21.37
N ARG A 15 -4.38 -25.21 -21.31
CA ARG A 15 -3.58 -24.34 -20.45
C ARG A 15 -3.84 -22.88 -20.87
N PRO A 16 -4.10 -21.97 -19.93
CA PRO A 16 -4.22 -20.56 -20.26
C PRO A 16 -2.90 -20.06 -20.84
N GLU A 17 -2.99 -19.26 -21.90
CA GLU A 17 -1.81 -18.59 -22.45
C GLU A 17 -1.39 -17.45 -21.51
N PRO A 18 -0.13 -17.42 -21.05
CA PRO A 18 0.36 -16.33 -20.21
C PRO A 18 0.23 -15.00 -20.96
N SER A 19 -0.44 -14.03 -20.34
CA SER A 19 -0.49 -12.66 -20.86
C SER A 19 -0.19 -11.66 -19.75
N ILE A 20 0.92 -10.94 -19.90
CA ILE A 20 1.28 -9.81 -19.05
C ILE A 20 0.82 -8.56 -19.78
N ARG A 21 0.17 -7.63 -19.06
CA ARG A 21 -0.23 -6.36 -19.65
C ARG A 21 1.04 -5.59 -20.06
N ALA A 22 1.18 -5.28 -21.35
CA ALA A 22 2.22 -4.36 -21.80
C ALA A 22 2.08 -3.01 -21.08
N ASN A 23 3.20 -2.52 -20.54
CA ASN A 23 3.29 -1.36 -19.66
C ASN A 23 2.68 -0.10 -20.32
N ALA A 24 1.65 0.49 -19.71
CA ALA A 24 0.90 1.59 -20.33
C ALA A 24 1.22 3.00 -19.81
N ALA A 25 1.98 3.19 -18.73
CA ALA A 25 2.28 4.54 -18.21
C ALA A 25 3.57 4.61 -17.39
N ILE A 26 4.64 5.25 -17.85
CA ILE A 26 5.88 5.44 -17.07
C ILE A 26 5.54 5.90 -15.63
N LEU A 27 6.01 5.17 -14.62
CA LEU A 27 5.79 5.58 -13.23
C LEU A 27 6.55 6.88 -12.97
N PRO A 28 6.05 7.77 -12.10
CA PRO A 28 6.79 8.97 -11.73
C PRO A 28 8.17 8.61 -11.17
N ASP A 29 9.21 9.29 -11.65
CA ASP A 29 10.59 9.05 -11.20
C ASP A 29 10.91 9.91 -9.97
N LEU A 30 11.63 9.33 -9.00
CA LEU A 30 12.15 10.04 -7.84
C LEU A 30 13.15 11.14 -8.24
N ALA A 31 13.90 10.94 -9.32
CA ALA A 31 14.88 11.89 -9.82
C ALA A 31 14.25 13.22 -10.29
N GLU A 32 12.96 13.23 -10.62
CA GLU A 32 12.22 14.45 -10.99
C GLU A 32 12.04 15.42 -9.81
N ILE A 33 12.16 14.94 -8.56
CA ILE A 33 12.01 15.77 -7.37
C ILE A 33 13.28 16.58 -7.13
N LYS A 34 13.16 17.90 -7.34
CA LYS A 34 14.20 18.87 -7.06
C LYS A 34 14.29 19.14 -5.56
N GLY A 35 15.48 18.95 -4.99
CA GLY A 35 15.75 19.12 -3.56
C GLY A 35 15.20 17.97 -2.70
N GLN A 36 15.01 18.23 -1.40
CA GLN A 36 14.57 17.25 -0.40
C GLN A 36 15.47 16.00 -0.29
N GLU A 37 16.79 16.19 -0.39
CA GLU A 37 17.77 15.07 -0.41
C GLU A 37 17.63 14.13 0.79
N SER A 38 17.36 14.66 1.98
CA SER A 38 17.13 13.84 3.18
C SER A 38 15.86 12.97 3.05
N ALA A 39 14.77 13.52 2.49
CA ALA A 39 13.53 12.78 2.32
C ALA A 39 13.64 11.73 1.19
N LYS A 40 14.30 12.08 0.07
CA LYS A 40 14.61 11.12 -0.99
C LYS A 40 15.45 9.98 -0.46
N ARG A 41 16.50 10.30 0.31
CA ARG A 41 17.36 9.27 0.91
C ARG A 41 16.61 8.38 1.90
N ALA A 42 15.74 8.95 2.74
CA ALA A 42 14.91 8.17 3.64
C ALA A 42 13.96 7.24 2.87
N LEU A 43 13.41 7.71 1.75
CA LEU A 43 12.55 6.92 0.87
C LEU A 43 13.31 5.76 0.20
N GLU A 44 14.54 5.99 -0.26
CA GLU A 44 15.41 4.94 -0.80
C GLU A 44 15.74 3.87 0.25
N VAL A 45 16.09 4.29 1.47
CA VAL A 45 16.38 3.36 2.58
C VAL A 45 15.13 2.55 2.93
N ALA A 46 13.97 3.20 2.98
CA ALA A 46 12.70 2.53 3.23
C ALA A 46 12.37 1.53 2.10
N ALA A 47 12.60 1.90 0.83
CA ALA A 47 12.35 1.04 -0.32
C ALA A 47 13.27 -0.20 -0.31
N ALA A 48 14.56 -0.01 -0.02
CA ALA A 48 15.54 -1.08 0.02
C ALA A 48 15.32 -2.04 1.19
N GLY A 49 14.93 -1.52 2.36
CA GLY A 49 14.72 -2.30 3.58
C GLY A 49 13.29 -2.79 3.80
N GLY A 50 12.33 -2.38 2.95
CA GLY A 50 10.90 -2.63 3.18
C GLY A 50 10.36 -1.98 4.46
N HIS A 51 10.94 -0.85 4.89
CA HIS A 51 10.58 -0.21 6.15
C HIS A 51 9.35 0.68 6.01
N ASN A 52 8.51 0.70 7.04
CA ASN A 52 7.46 1.71 7.15
C ASN A 52 8.09 3.09 7.38
N LEU A 53 7.47 4.14 6.83
CA LEU A 53 8.00 5.50 6.88
C LEU A 53 6.91 6.49 7.27
N LEU A 54 7.20 7.39 8.21
CA LEU A 54 6.36 8.53 8.52
C LEU A 54 7.04 9.83 8.08
N MET A 55 6.36 10.58 7.21
CA MET A 55 6.78 11.90 6.76
C MET A 55 6.04 13.00 7.53
N VAL A 56 6.79 13.86 8.22
CA VAL A 56 6.24 15.01 8.94
C VAL A 56 6.71 16.29 8.26
N GLY A 57 5.77 17.15 7.85
CA GLY A 57 6.11 18.42 7.24
C GLY A 57 4.90 19.31 7.02
N PRO A 58 5.08 20.62 6.79
CA PRO A 58 3.97 21.52 6.53
C PRO A 58 3.16 21.11 5.28
N PRO A 59 1.92 21.58 5.14
CA PRO A 59 1.15 21.38 3.91
C PRO A 59 1.92 21.95 2.71
N GLY A 60 1.80 21.29 1.55
CA GLY A 60 2.52 21.68 0.34
C GLY A 60 4.00 21.30 0.29
N SER A 61 4.54 20.59 1.29
CA SER A 61 5.95 20.14 1.28
C SER A 61 6.24 18.95 0.34
N GLY A 62 5.26 18.49 -0.44
CA GLY A 62 5.46 17.41 -1.42
C GLY A 62 5.49 15.99 -0.84
N LYS A 63 4.93 15.74 0.35
CA LYS A 63 4.88 14.40 0.97
C LYS A 63 4.17 13.36 0.09
N SER A 64 2.97 13.68 -0.38
CA SER A 64 2.18 12.84 -1.28
C SER A 64 2.88 12.67 -2.64
N MET A 65 3.59 13.71 -3.10
CA MET A 65 4.42 13.65 -4.31
C MET A 65 5.55 12.63 -4.14
N LEU A 66 6.31 12.68 -3.03
CA LEU A 66 7.35 11.71 -2.69
C LEU A 66 6.80 10.28 -2.58
N ALA A 67 5.72 10.07 -1.82
CA ALA A 67 5.12 8.75 -1.63
C ALA A 67 4.71 8.10 -2.96
N ALA A 68 4.15 8.87 -3.90
CA ALA A 68 3.73 8.36 -5.20
C ALA A 68 4.89 7.89 -6.10
N ARG A 69 6.15 8.28 -5.79
CA ARG A 69 7.35 7.77 -6.48
C ARG A 69 7.89 6.48 -5.87
N LEU A 70 7.45 6.09 -4.68
CA LEU A 70 7.96 4.88 -4.03
C LEU A 70 7.82 3.62 -4.92
N PRO A 71 6.69 3.37 -5.60
CA PRO A 71 6.56 2.21 -6.48
C PRO A 71 7.56 2.13 -7.64
N SER A 72 8.15 3.26 -8.07
CA SER A 72 9.14 3.25 -9.18
C SER A 72 10.54 2.83 -8.73
N ILE A 73 10.84 2.91 -7.44
CA ILE A 73 12.15 2.55 -6.87
C ILE A 73 12.13 1.21 -6.12
N LEU A 74 10.96 0.57 -6.00
CA LEU A 74 10.84 -0.76 -5.41
C LEU A 74 11.27 -1.85 -6.39
N LEU A 75 11.80 -2.96 -5.85
CA LEU A 75 12.14 -4.13 -6.66
C LEU A 75 10.91 -4.64 -7.41
N PRO A 76 10.98 -5.05 -8.69
CA PRO A 76 9.83 -5.62 -9.40
C PRO A 76 9.25 -6.85 -8.66
N LEU A 77 7.97 -7.14 -8.90
CA LEU A 77 7.32 -8.32 -8.35
C LEU A 77 7.93 -9.59 -8.95
N SER A 78 8.19 -10.58 -8.11
CA SER A 78 8.44 -11.95 -8.58
C SER A 78 7.15 -12.56 -9.16
N ALA A 79 7.28 -13.64 -9.93
CA ALA A 79 6.13 -14.32 -10.52
C ALA A 79 5.10 -14.81 -9.48
N ALA A 80 5.57 -15.25 -8.30
CA ALA A 80 4.70 -15.69 -7.21
C ALA A 80 3.95 -14.51 -6.58
N GLU A 81 4.66 -13.41 -6.28
CA GLU A 81 4.05 -12.20 -5.73
C GLU A 81 3.01 -11.60 -6.69
N LEU A 82 3.34 -11.57 -7.99
CA LEU A 82 2.43 -11.09 -9.04
C LEU A 82 1.14 -11.91 -9.09
N LEU A 83 1.23 -13.24 -8.93
CA LEU A 83 0.06 -14.10 -8.86
C LEU A 83 -0.78 -13.80 -7.60
N GLU A 84 -0.16 -13.62 -6.44
CA GLU A 84 -0.83 -13.26 -5.19
C GLU A 84 -1.60 -11.93 -5.32
N VAL A 85 -0.96 -10.88 -5.81
CA VAL A 85 -1.60 -9.58 -6.08
C VAL A 85 -2.78 -9.73 -7.03
N SER A 86 -2.60 -10.50 -8.09
CA SER A 86 -3.63 -10.73 -9.10
C SER A 86 -4.83 -11.50 -8.54
N MET A 87 -4.62 -12.47 -7.66
CA MET A 87 -5.72 -13.15 -6.97
C MET A 87 -6.55 -12.18 -6.14
N VAL A 88 -5.91 -11.31 -5.35
CA VAL A 88 -6.63 -10.32 -4.55
C VAL A 88 -7.44 -9.36 -5.44
N HIS A 89 -6.82 -8.84 -6.50
CA HIS A 89 -7.48 -7.91 -7.43
C HIS A 89 -8.61 -8.59 -8.23
N SER A 90 -8.48 -9.88 -8.53
CA SER A 90 -9.54 -10.69 -9.15
C SER A 90 -10.76 -10.79 -8.25
N ILE A 91 -10.57 -11.14 -6.97
CA ILE A 91 -11.64 -11.23 -5.97
C ILE A 91 -12.32 -9.86 -5.75
N ALA A 92 -11.53 -8.78 -5.79
CA ALA A 92 -12.04 -7.42 -5.73
C ALA A 92 -12.81 -6.97 -7.00
N GLY A 93 -12.72 -7.74 -8.10
CA GLY A 93 -13.32 -7.39 -9.39
C GLY A 93 -12.56 -6.28 -10.14
N GLN A 94 -11.28 -6.06 -9.81
CA GLN A 94 -10.43 -5.01 -10.40
C GLN A 94 -9.60 -5.52 -11.60
N LEU A 95 -9.59 -6.83 -11.83
CA LEU A 95 -8.86 -7.45 -12.95
C LEU A 95 -9.68 -7.38 -14.24
N THR A 96 -9.47 -6.30 -14.99
CA THR A 96 -10.15 -6.08 -16.29
C THR A 96 -9.48 -6.89 -17.39
N GLY A 97 -10.23 -7.82 -17.99
CA GLY A 97 -9.77 -8.62 -19.13
C GLY A 97 -8.69 -9.68 -18.82
N GLY A 98 -8.51 -10.05 -17.55
CA GLY A 98 -7.58 -11.13 -17.15
C GLY A 98 -6.09 -10.79 -17.26
N LYS A 99 -5.74 -9.53 -17.56
CA LYS A 99 -4.35 -9.12 -17.74
C LYS A 99 -3.70 -8.78 -16.41
N LEU A 100 -2.55 -9.39 -16.15
CA LEU A 100 -1.76 -9.17 -14.94
C LEU A 100 -0.95 -7.87 -15.07
N SER A 101 -0.82 -7.12 -13.98
CA SER A 101 0.11 -5.98 -13.90
C SER A 101 1.35 -6.40 -13.15
N ASP A 102 2.52 -6.07 -13.69
CA ASP A 102 3.84 -6.28 -13.08
C ASP A 102 4.22 -5.23 -12.02
N ARG A 103 3.35 -4.25 -11.80
CA ARG A 103 3.60 -3.12 -10.90
C ARG A 103 3.16 -3.45 -9.48
N ARG A 104 3.98 -3.00 -8.54
CA ARG A 104 3.59 -2.97 -7.13
C ARG A 104 2.35 -2.06 -6.96
N PRO A 105 1.29 -2.54 -6.31
CA PRO A 105 0.13 -1.72 -6.02
C PRO A 105 0.49 -0.49 -5.19
N PHE A 106 -0.18 0.63 -5.45
CA PHE A 106 -0.09 1.84 -4.63
C PHE A 106 -1.50 2.26 -4.26
N ARG A 107 -1.83 2.28 -2.98
CA ARG A 107 -3.17 2.59 -2.46
C ARG A 107 -3.14 3.85 -1.62
N THR A 108 -4.11 4.72 -1.85
CA THR A 108 -4.25 6.03 -1.17
C THR A 108 -5.67 6.21 -0.68
N PRO A 109 -6.10 5.47 0.37
CA PRO A 109 -7.41 5.70 0.95
C PRO A 109 -7.58 7.14 1.41
N HIS A 110 -8.79 7.67 1.26
CA HIS A 110 -9.16 8.94 1.87
C HIS A 110 -9.19 8.79 3.41
N HIS A 111 -8.87 9.83 4.18
CA HIS A 111 -8.85 9.78 5.66
C HIS A 111 -10.21 9.44 6.29
N SER A 112 -11.31 9.63 5.54
CA SER A 112 -12.66 9.20 5.93
C SER A 112 -12.93 7.70 5.69
N ALA A 113 -11.93 6.93 5.24
CA ALA A 113 -12.06 5.50 5.05
C ALA A 113 -12.40 4.80 6.36
N THR A 114 -13.46 4.00 6.32
CA THR A 114 -13.91 3.22 7.48
C THR A 114 -12.96 2.04 7.73
N MET A 115 -13.05 1.46 8.93
CA MET A 115 -12.38 0.20 9.25
C MET A 115 -12.63 -0.88 8.16
N ALA A 116 -13.89 -1.05 7.73
CA ALA A 116 -14.24 -2.03 6.71
C ALA A 116 -13.66 -1.70 5.31
N ALA A 117 -13.39 -0.42 5.01
CA ALA A 117 -12.70 -0.04 3.79
C ALA A 117 -11.19 -0.36 3.86
N LEU A 118 -10.56 -0.14 5.01
CA LEU A 118 -9.13 -0.40 5.19
C LEU A 118 -8.79 -1.89 5.24
N VAL A 119 -9.43 -2.66 6.14
CA VAL A 119 -9.09 -4.08 6.33
C VAL A 119 -9.98 -5.04 5.54
N GLY A 120 -11.10 -4.54 5.01
CA GLY A 120 -12.07 -5.33 4.27
C GLY A 120 -13.32 -5.65 5.09
N GLY A 121 -14.38 -6.04 4.40
CA GLY A 121 -15.65 -6.33 5.04
C GLY A 121 -16.85 -6.31 4.08
N GLY A 122 -17.98 -5.82 4.58
CA GLY A 122 -19.26 -5.85 3.87
C GLY A 122 -19.92 -7.24 3.82
N LEU A 123 -21.03 -7.34 3.08
CA LEU A 123 -21.87 -8.54 2.99
C LEU A 123 -21.13 -9.72 2.33
N ARG A 124 -20.23 -9.44 1.38
CA ARG A 124 -19.47 -10.43 0.62
C ARG A 124 -18.04 -10.65 1.14
N ALA A 125 -17.72 -10.13 2.34
CA ALA A 125 -16.38 -10.17 2.94
C ALA A 125 -15.27 -9.84 1.92
N ARG A 126 -15.36 -8.67 1.27
CA ARG A 126 -14.40 -8.28 0.22
C ARG A 126 -13.09 -7.79 0.83
N PRO A 127 -11.96 -7.93 0.10
CA PRO A 127 -10.68 -7.36 0.52
C PRO A 127 -10.77 -5.84 0.67
N GLY A 128 -10.06 -5.28 1.65
CA GLY A 128 -9.91 -3.84 1.87
C GLY A 128 -8.64 -3.27 1.24
N GLU A 129 -8.39 -1.98 1.46
CA GLU A 129 -7.23 -1.24 0.95
C GLU A 129 -5.89 -1.87 1.35
N ALA A 130 -5.79 -2.42 2.55
CA ALA A 130 -4.60 -3.14 3.02
C ALA A 130 -4.29 -4.38 2.15
N SER A 131 -5.28 -5.22 1.90
CA SER A 131 -5.11 -6.39 1.01
C SER A 131 -4.90 -5.97 -0.44
N LEU A 132 -5.58 -4.92 -0.89
CA LEU A 132 -5.42 -4.37 -2.23
C LEU A 132 -4.04 -3.74 -2.47
N ALA A 133 -3.32 -3.40 -1.40
CA ALA A 133 -1.94 -2.91 -1.37
C ALA A 133 -0.91 -4.04 -1.22
N HIS A 134 -1.32 -5.31 -1.23
CA HIS A 134 -0.42 -6.45 -1.04
C HIS A 134 0.76 -6.45 -2.02
N HIS A 135 1.96 -6.76 -1.51
CA HIS A 135 3.27 -6.61 -2.16
C HIS A 135 3.54 -5.22 -2.73
N GLY A 136 2.85 -4.20 -2.22
CA GLY A 136 2.98 -2.83 -2.64
C GLY A 136 2.98 -1.88 -1.46
N VAL A 137 2.37 -0.72 -1.66
CA VAL A 137 2.42 0.41 -0.74
C VAL A 137 1.01 0.83 -0.36
N LEU A 138 0.76 0.94 0.94
CA LEU A 138 -0.40 1.64 1.50
C LEU A 138 0.05 3.01 1.98
N PHE A 139 -0.39 4.06 1.31
CA PHE A 139 -0.08 5.44 1.66
C PHE A 139 -1.27 6.11 2.37
N LEU A 140 -1.03 6.57 3.60
CA LEU A 140 -2.00 7.30 4.41
C LEU A 140 -1.57 8.76 4.51
N ASP A 141 -2.21 9.61 3.71
CA ASP A 141 -2.03 11.07 3.84
C ASP A 141 -2.88 11.59 4.99
N GLU A 142 -2.46 12.69 5.60
CA GLU A 142 -3.16 13.28 6.74
C GLU A 142 -3.43 12.25 7.86
N PHE A 143 -2.41 11.44 8.17
CA PHE A 143 -2.51 10.31 9.10
C PHE A 143 -3.27 10.59 10.42
N PRO A 144 -3.14 11.76 11.08
CA PRO A 144 -3.89 12.10 12.29
C PRO A 144 -5.40 12.28 12.09
N GLU A 145 -5.87 12.49 10.86
CA GLU A 145 -7.29 12.67 10.52
C GLU A 145 -8.04 11.34 10.43
N PHE A 146 -7.32 10.21 10.37
CA PHE A 146 -7.94 8.89 10.45
C PHE A 146 -8.47 8.63 11.85
N THR A 147 -9.64 7.99 11.93
CA THR A 147 -10.19 7.58 13.23
C THR A 147 -9.26 6.57 13.92
N PRO A 148 -9.12 6.61 15.26
CA PRO A 148 -8.28 5.65 15.98
C PRO A 148 -8.64 4.19 15.67
N GLN A 149 -9.94 3.89 15.60
CA GLN A 149 -10.43 2.54 15.27
C GLN A 149 -9.97 2.07 13.88
N ALA A 150 -9.91 2.96 12.90
CA ALA A 150 -9.45 2.64 11.54
C ALA A 150 -7.93 2.34 11.54
N LEU A 151 -7.15 3.10 12.30
CA LEU A 151 -5.70 2.88 12.46
C LEU A 151 -5.40 1.60 13.24
N ASP A 152 -6.12 1.35 14.34
CA ASP A 152 -5.95 0.16 15.17
C ASP A 152 -6.21 -1.13 14.37
N ALA A 153 -7.14 -1.08 13.42
CA ALA A 153 -7.43 -2.20 12.54
C ALA A 153 -6.25 -2.56 11.62
N LEU A 154 -5.36 -1.63 11.29
CA LEU A 154 -4.16 -1.90 10.49
C LEU A 154 -3.06 -2.61 11.27
N ARG A 155 -3.14 -2.66 12.61
CA ARG A 155 -2.11 -3.30 13.45
C ARG A 155 -1.92 -4.78 13.10
N GLN A 156 -3.01 -5.53 13.01
CA GLN A 156 -2.93 -6.96 12.67
C GLN A 156 -2.35 -7.20 11.26
N PRO A 157 -2.82 -6.51 10.20
CA PRO A 157 -2.19 -6.63 8.87
C PRO A 157 -0.69 -6.29 8.83
N LEU A 158 -0.24 -5.33 9.64
CA LEU A 158 1.19 -4.98 9.73
C LEU A 158 2.02 -6.04 10.45
N GLU A 159 1.44 -6.75 11.42
CA GLU A 159 2.11 -7.78 12.21
C GLU A 159 2.12 -9.14 11.47
N ASP A 160 0.96 -9.58 10.98
CA ASP A 160 0.77 -10.92 10.42
C ASP A 160 0.88 -10.96 8.89
N GLY A 161 0.78 -9.80 8.22
CA GLY A 161 0.75 -9.72 6.76
C GLY A 161 -0.54 -10.27 6.14
N GLU A 162 -1.63 -10.35 6.90
CA GLU A 162 -2.95 -10.77 6.44
C GLU A 162 -4.10 -9.99 7.10
N CYS A 163 -5.20 -9.84 6.36
CA CYS A 163 -6.47 -9.30 6.85
C CYS A 163 -7.46 -10.44 7.07
N VAL A 164 -7.84 -10.68 8.32
CA VAL A 164 -8.84 -11.70 8.67
C VAL A 164 -10.22 -11.05 8.81
N ILE A 165 -11.17 -11.49 8.00
CA ILE A 165 -12.55 -11.04 8.06
C ILE A 165 -13.40 -12.17 8.63
N ALA A 166 -13.87 -11.97 9.87
CA ALA A 166 -14.79 -12.89 10.54
C ALA A 166 -16.25 -12.40 10.43
N ARG A 167 -17.14 -13.30 10.03
CA ARG A 167 -18.60 -13.13 10.00
C ARG A 167 -19.26 -14.36 10.60
N ALA A 168 -20.52 -14.19 11.02
CA ALA A 168 -21.31 -15.15 11.80
C ALA A 168 -21.14 -16.63 11.42
N ASN A 169 -20.93 -16.97 10.13
CA ASN A 169 -20.68 -18.34 9.67
C ASN A 169 -19.48 -18.50 8.71
N HIS A 170 -18.67 -17.46 8.48
CA HIS A 170 -17.56 -17.52 7.51
C HIS A 170 -16.35 -16.72 7.99
N ARG A 171 -15.16 -17.33 7.90
CA ARG A 171 -13.87 -16.67 8.13
C ARG A 171 -13.10 -16.70 6.82
N VAL A 172 -12.70 -15.53 6.33
CA VAL A 172 -11.90 -15.37 5.12
C VAL A 172 -10.62 -14.63 5.49
N SER A 173 -9.47 -15.11 5.01
CA SER A 173 -8.19 -14.39 5.13
C SER A 173 -7.76 -13.91 3.75
N TYR A 174 -7.27 -12.67 3.69
CA TYR A 174 -6.64 -12.10 2.51
C TYR A 174 -5.20 -11.69 2.83
N PRO A 175 -4.23 -11.99 1.95
CA PRO A 175 -2.87 -11.53 2.18
C PRO A 175 -2.80 -9.99 2.09
N ALA A 176 -1.98 -9.40 2.95
CA ALA A 176 -1.86 -7.96 3.16
C ALA A 176 -0.43 -7.57 3.58
N LYS A 177 0.59 -8.21 2.98
CA LYS A 177 1.99 -7.78 3.14
C LYS A 177 2.22 -6.48 2.35
N PHE A 178 2.05 -5.32 2.98
CA PHE A 178 2.27 -4.02 2.34
C PHE A 178 3.30 -3.20 3.13
N GLN A 179 3.95 -2.28 2.45
CA GLN A 179 4.75 -1.24 3.08
C GLN A 179 3.86 -0.05 3.44
N LEU A 180 3.84 0.35 4.71
CA LEU A 180 3.06 1.50 5.17
C LEU A 180 3.88 2.78 5.06
N ILE A 181 3.34 3.73 4.31
CA ILE A 181 3.88 5.09 4.23
C ILE A 181 2.82 6.03 4.78
N ALA A 182 3.16 6.83 5.78
CA ALA A 182 2.25 7.79 6.37
C ALA A 182 2.80 9.21 6.16
N ALA A 183 1.91 10.17 5.99
CA ALA A 183 2.24 11.58 5.97
C ALA A 183 1.36 12.35 6.95
N MET A 184 1.93 13.33 7.64
CA MET A 184 1.18 14.21 8.52
C MET A 184 1.70 15.63 8.54
N ASN A 185 0.81 16.54 8.89
CA ASN A 185 1.15 17.94 9.16
C ASN A 185 1.41 18.08 10.67
N PRO A 186 2.52 18.70 11.08
CA PRO A 186 2.76 18.93 12.50
C PRO A 186 1.71 19.89 13.06
N ALA A 187 1.24 19.64 14.29
CA ALA A 187 0.35 20.56 14.97
C ALA A 187 1.00 21.95 15.08
N ALA A 188 0.22 23.02 14.82
CA ALA A 188 0.74 24.38 14.69
C ALA A 188 1.55 24.89 15.91
N ALA A 189 1.27 24.36 17.11
CA ALA A 189 2.01 24.66 18.33
C ALA A 189 3.36 23.92 18.41
N ALA A 190 3.40 22.63 18.06
CA ALA A 190 4.60 21.81 18.07
C ALA A 190 5.62 22.24 16.99
N TRP A 191 5.14 22.63 15.80
CA TRP A 191 6.01 23.14 14.72
C TRP A 191 6.69 24.46 15.06
N ARG A 192 6.01 25.35 15.81
CA ARG A 192 6.59 26.61 16.27
C ARG A 192 7.66 26.37 17.33
N ALA A 193 7.44 25.43 18.25
CA ALA A 193 8.43 25.06 19.28
C ALA A 193 9.70 24.42 18.67
N SER A 194 9.55 23.54 17.67
CA SER A 194 10.70 22.87 17.03
C SER A 194 11.59 23.82 16.22
N ARG A 195 11.03 24.92 15.69
CA ARG A 195 11.80 25.99 15.01
C ARG A 195 12.44 27.00 15.97
N ALA A 196 11.98 27.08 17.22
CA ALA A 196 12.42 28.08 18.19
C ALA A 196 13.61 27.62 19.06
N THR A 197 14.12 26.40 18.88
CA THR A 197 15.23 25.88 19.68
C THR A 197 16.51 25.77 18.84
N PRO A 198 17.37 26.80 18.77
CA PRO A 198 18.78 26.55 18.49
C PRO A 198 19.37 25.82 19.70
N ALA A 199 20.03 24.68 19.47
CA ALA A 199 20.74 23.95 20.52
C ALA A 199 21.68 24.91 21.27
N PRO A 200 21.71 24.93 22.62
CA PRO A 200 22.71 25.70 23.32
C PRO A 200 24.08 25.11 22.97
N ALA A 201 24.93 25.93 22.33
CA ALA A 201 26.33 25.59 22.10
C ALA A 201 26.96 25.24 23.45
N ALA A 202 27.33 23.97 23.62
CA ALA A 202 28.07 23.50 24.77
C ALA A 202 29.40 24.27 24.82
N ARG A 203 29.50 25.22 25.77
CA ARG A 203 30.77 25.83 26.17
C ARG A 203 31.61 24.74 26.82
N ALA A 204 32.66 24.31 26.12
CA ALA A 204 33.77 23.59 26.73
C ALA A 204 34.52 24.55 27.66
N ALA A 205 34.74 24.09 28.89
CA ALA A 205 35.63 24.69 29.88
C ALA A 205 37.10 24.50 29.49
#